data_AF-A0A7C0VRA3-F1
#
_entry.id   AF-A0A7C0VRA3-F1
#
_cell.length_a   1.000
_cell.length_b   1.000
_cell.length_c   1.000
_cell.angle_alpha   90.00
_cell.angle_beta   90.00
_cell.angle_gamma   90.00
#
_symmetry.space_group_name_H-M   'P 1'
#
loop_
_entity.id
_entity.type
_entity.pdbx_description
1 polymer ?
#
loop_
_entity_poly.entity_id
_entity_poly.type
_entity_poly.pdbx_seq_one_letter_code
_entity_poly.pdbx_strand_id
1 'polypeptide(L)'
;MQETYEKIPVLKIGDFLITSIQVALHDKLALSLQDDILNKIQETNAKGLIIDVTTIDVLDSFITRVLVEIAKMANIMGVKTVLVGLQ
;
A
#
# COMPACT_ATOMS: atom_id res chain seq x y z
N MET A 1 -20.73 -20.06 1.73
CA MET A 1 -19.71 -19.50 2.63
C MET A 1 -19.24 -18.21 1.98
N GLN A 2 -19.49 -17.07 2.61
CA GLN A 2 -19.13 -15.77 2.05
C GLN A 2 -17.65 -15.55 2.39
N GLU A 3 -16.76 -15.64 1.40
CA GLU A 3 -15.36 -15.22 1.58
C GLU A 3 -15.38 -13.75 1.97
N THR A 4 -14.94 -13.43 3.18
CA THR A 4 -14.64 -12.06 3.57
C THR A 4 -13.47 -11.63 2.71
N TYR A 5 -13.71 -10.82 1.68
CA TYR A 5 -12.64 -10.20 0.91
C TYR A 5 -11.78 -9.39 1.88
N GLU A 6 -10.60 -9.90 2.22
CA GLU A 6 -9.58 -9.11 2.90
C GLU A 6 -9.23 -7.95 1.99
N LYS A 7 -9.68 -6.74 2.37
CA LYS A 7 -9.33 -5.51 1.66
C LYS A 7 -8.53 -4.63 2.61
N ILE A 8 -7.35 -4.22 2.16
CA ILE A 8 -6.53 -3.26 2.89
C ILE A 8 -7.03 -1.85 2.53
N PRO A 9 -7.48 -1.04 3.51
CA PRO A 9 -8.00 0.28 3.24
C PRO A 9 -6.90 1.26 2.83
N VAL A 10 -7.25 2.17 1.90
CA VAL A 10 -6.42 3.32 1.50
C VAL A 10 -7.18 4.59 1.85
N LEU A 11 -6.73 5.27 2.91
CA LEU A 11 -7.37 6.44 3.48
C LEU A 11 -6.72 7.72 2.95
N LYS A 12 -7.49 8.78 2.74
CA LYS A 12 -6.98 10.12 2.39
C LYS A 12 -7.02 11.03 3.62
N ILE A 13 -5.91 11.67 3.94
CA ILE A 13 -5.81 12.72 4.95
C ILE A 13 -5.08 13.91 4.34
N GLY A 14 -5.80 15.01 4.10
CA GLY A 14 -5.26 16.17 3.40
C GLY A 14 -4.72 15.77 2.02
N ASP A 15 -3.45 16.09 1.77
CA ASP A 15 -2.73 15.76 0.53
C ASP A 15 -2.05 14.37 0.57
N PHE A 16 -2.31 13.54 1.58
CA PHE A 16 -1.64 12.26 1.79
C PHE A 16 -2.60 11.08 1.71
N LEU A 17 -2.11 9.96 1.18
CA LEU A 17 -2.72 8.65 1.34
C LEU A 17 -2.01 7.87 2.44
N ILE A 18 -2.78 7.10 3.20
CA ILE A 18 -2.28 6.24 4.28
C ILE A 18 -2.89 4.86 4.13
N THR A 19 -2.06 3.83 4.21
CA THR A 19 -2.49 2.44 4.26
C THR A 19 -1.65 1.68 5.27
N SER A 20 -2.27 0.72 5.97
CA SER A 20 -1.66 -0.09 7.02
C SER A 20 -1.88 -1.56 6.69
N ILE A 21 -0.81 -2.33 6.54
CA ILE A 21 -0.84 -3.73 6.13
C ILE A 21 -0.88 -4.60 7.38
N GLN A 22 -2.10 -4.99 7.77
CA GLN A 22 -2.39 -5.71 9.02
C GLN A 22 -2.60 -7.22 8.84
N VAL A 23 -2.59 -7.68 7.59
CA VAL A 23 -2.83 -9.07 7.21
C VAL A 23 -1.69 -9.57 6.32
N ALA A 24 -1.59 -10.89 6.15
CA ALA A 24 -0.57 -11.50 5.31
C ALA A 24 -0.75 -11.06 3.85
N LEU A 25 0.26 -10.38 3.31
CA LEU A 25 0.22 -9.82 1.97
C LEU A 25 0.55 -10.89 0.92
N HIS A 26 -0.42 -11.75 0.61
CA HIS A 26 -0.30 -12.73 -0.46
C HIS A 26 -0.53 -12.10 -1.85
N ASP A 27 -0.13 -12.79 -2.92
CA ASP A 27 -0.12 -12.29 -4.30
C ASP A 27 -1.36 -11.51 -4.73
N LYS A 28 -2.55 -12.09 -4.53
CA LYS A 28 -3.81 -11.43 -4.92
C LYS A 28 -4.08 -10.14 -4.15
N LEU A 29 -3.80 -10.13 -2.84
CA LEU A 29 -4.02 -8.96 -2.00
C LEU A 29 -3.00 -7.87 -2.27
N ALA A 30 -1.75 -8.25 -2.53
CA ALA A 30 -0.69 -7.36 -2.99
C ALA A 30 -1.08 -6.62 -4.29
N LEU A 31 -1.55 -7.36 -5.30
CA LEU A 31 -2.00 -6.77 -6.57
C LEU A 31 -3.22 -5.87 -6.36
N SER A 32 -4.21 -6.32 -5.58
CA SER A 32 -5.38 -5.50 -5.26
C SER A 32 -5.00 -4.21 -4.54
N LEU A 33 -4.08 -4.28 -3.57
CA LEU A 33 -3.61 -3.10 -2.84
C LEU A 33 -2.86 -2.13 -3.76
N GLN A 34 -2.02 -2.63 -4.68
CA GLN A 34 -1.35 -1.81 -5.68
C GLN A 34 -2.38 -1.07 -6.53
N ASP A 35 -3.35 -1.78 -7.11
CA ASP A 35 -4.41 -1.18 -7.92
C ASP A 35 -5.22 -0.15 -7.13
N ASP A 36 -5.63 -0.49 -5.89
CA ASP A 36 -6.36 0.43 -5.01
C ASP A 36 -5.55 1.71 -4.72
N ILE A 37 -4.25 1.60 -4.43
CA ILE A 37 -3.38 2.75 -4.17
C ILE A 37 -3.28 3.63 -5.41
N LEU A 38 -2.97 3.06 -6.57
CA LEU A 38 -2.77 3.83 -7.81
C LEU A 38 -4.05 4.52 -8.25
N ASN A 39 -5.18 3.83 -8.19
CA ASN A 39 -6.48 4.41 -8.45
C ASN A 39 -6.77 5.56 -7.46
N LYS A 40 -6.46 5.38 -6.18
CA LYS A 40 -6.66 6.44 -5.18
C LYS A 40 -5.75 7.65 -5.41
N ILE A 41 -4.50 7.45 -5.83
CA ILE A 41 -3.60 8.53 -6.20
C ILE A 41 -4.22 9.34 -7.33
N GLN A 42 -4.70 8.67 -8.38
CA GLN A 42 -5.32 9.31 -9.54
C GLN A 42 -6.61 10.06 -9.17
N GLU A 43 -7.50 9.45 -8.39
CA GLU A 43 -8.77 10.05 -7.97
C GLU A 43 -8.58 11.28 -7.09
N THR A 44 -7.55 11.27 -6.24
CA THR A 44 -7.43 12.21 -5.13
C THR A 44 -6.38 13.30 -5.32
N ASN A 45 -5.52 13.18 -6.34
CA ASN A 45 -4.34 14.03 -6.55
C ASN A 45 -3.46 14.13 -5.30
N ALA A 46 -3.30 13.01 -4.58
CA ALA A 46 -2.43 12.95 -3.41
C ALA A 46 -0.97 13.25 -3.79
N LYS A 47 -0.22 13.85 -2.88
CA LYS A 47 1.19 14.23 -3.03
C LYS A 47 2.14 13.31 -2.27
N GLY A 48 1.61 12.59 -1.27
CA GLY A 48 2.38 11.62 -0.50
C GLY A 48 1.59 10.34 -0.22
N LEU A 49 2.31 9.24 -0.06
CA LEU A 49 1.80 7.93 0.32
C LEU A 49 2.58 7.43 1.54
N ILE A 50 1.86 7.07 2.59
CA ILE A 50 2.41 6.41 3.77
C ILE A 50 1.96 4.96 3.76
N ILE A 51 2.92 4.04 3.78
CA ILE A 51 2.67 2.61 3.94
C ILE A 51 3.18 2.20 5.31
N ASP A 52 2.30 1.71 6.15
CA ASP A 52 2.61 1.20 7.48
C ASP A 52 2.67 -0.32 7.48
N VAL A 53 3.83 -0.87 7.85
CA VAL A 53 4.10 -2.30 7.96
C VAL A 53 4.41 -2.74 9.38
N THR A 54 4.06 -1.93 10.40
CA THR A 54 4.38 -2.20 11.81
C THR A 54 3.88 -3.57 12.30
N THR A 55 2.77 -4.06 11.75
CA THR A 55 2.16 -5.36 12.11
C THR A 55 2.72 -6.55 11.34
N ILE A 56 3.66 -6.34 10.42
CA ILE A 56 4.30 -7.42 9.67
C ILE A 56 5.53 -7.90 10.44
N ASP A 57 5.48 -9.13 10.95
CA ASP A 57 6.60 -9.73 11.70
C ASP A 57 7.84 -9.99 10.84
N VAL A 58 7.64 -10.42 9.59
CA VAL A 58 8.72 -10.76 8.66
C VAL A 58 8.41 -10.22 7.27
N LEU A 59 9.28 -9.35 6.76
CA LEU A 59 9.29 -8.96 5.35
C LEU A 59 10.13 -9.97 4.56
N ASP A 60 9.49 -10.74 3.69
CA ASP A 60 10.19 -11.60 2.74
C ASP A 60 10.51 -10.88 1.42
N SER A 61 11.14 -11.59 0.48
CA SER A 61 11.46 -11.03 -0.83
C SER A 61 10.23 -10.66 -1.66
N PHE A 62 9.10 -11.34 -1.45
CA PHE A 62 7.87 -11.09 -2.19
C PHE A 62 7.22 -9.78 -1.74
N ILE A 63 6.97 -9.63 -0.44
CA ILE A 63 6.41 -8.42 0.17
C ILE A 63 7.32 -7.22 -0.14
N THR A 64 8.62 -7.38 0.04
CA THR A 64 9.60 -6.33 -0.26
C THR A 64 9.50 -5.88 -1.72
N ARG A 65 9.41 -6.83 -2.67
CA ARG A 65 9.26 -6.51 -4.09
C ARG A 65 7.96 -5.75 -4.37
N VAL A 66 6.84 -6.18 -3.81
CA VAL A 66 5.54 -5.53 -3.97
C VAL A 66 5.58 -4.09 -3.46
N LEU A 67 6.11 -3.88 -2.25
CA LEU A 67 6.24 -2.54 -1.66
C LEU A 67 7.12 -1.62 -2.51
N VAL A 68 8.23 -2.15 -3.04
CA VAL A 68 9.10 -1.42 -3.96
C VAL A 68 8.40 -1.08 -5.27
N GLU A 69 7.62 -2.00 -5.84
CA GLU A 69 6.84 -1.75 -7.06
C GLU A 69 5.77 -0.67 -6.84
N ILE A 70 5.03 -0.73 -5.73
CA ILE A 70 4.06 0.31 -5.33
C ILE A 70 4.76 1.68 -5.20
N ALA A 71 5.87 1.75 -4.47
CA ALA A 71 6.60 3.00 -4.28
C ALA A 71 7.14 3.58 -5.60
N LYS A 72 7.63 2.72 -6.50
CA LYS A 72 8.09 3.12 -7.84
C LYS A 72 6.94 3.70 -8.68
N MET A 73 5.80 3.02 -8.72
CA MET A 73 4.64 3.47 -9.49
C MET A 73 4.07 4.78 -8.93
N ALA A 74 3.94 4.89 -7.61
CA ALA A 74 3.55 6.13 -6.95
C ALA A 74 4.50 7.28 -7.30
N ASN A 75 5.82 7.04 -7.30
CA ASN A 75 6.81 8.04 -7.68
C ASN A 75 6.70 8.47 -9.15
N ILE A 76 6.40 7.55 -10.08
CA ILE A 76 6.11 7.87 -11.49
C ILE A 76 4.88 8.80 -11.59
N MET A 77 3.89 8.61 -10.73
CA MET A 77 2.70 9.47 -10.63
C MET A 77 2.96 10.79 -9.88
N GLY A 78 4.20 11.08 -9.49
CA GLY A 78 4.57 12.30 -8.75
C GLY A 78 4.31 12.25 -7.25
N VAL A 79 4.03 11.06 -6.69
CA VAL A 79 3.73 10.86 -5.27
C VAL A 79 4.95 10.33 -4.52
N LYS A 80 5.37 11.04 -3.47
CA LYS A 80 6.45 10.58 -2.60
C LYS A 80 5.94 9.51 -1.63
N THR A 81 6.59 8.35 -1.63
CA THR A 81 6.21 7.24 -0.74
C THR A 81 7.15 7.16 0.47
N VAL A 82 6.58 6.97 1.65
CA VAL A 82 7.29 6.71 2.91
C VAL A 82 6.80 5.39 3.48
N LEU A 83 7.74 4.50 3.80
CA LEU A 83 7.47 3.26 4.51
C LEU A 83 7.80 3.45 5.99
N VAL A 84 6.89 3.06 6.88
CA VAL A 84 7.05 3.15 8.34
C VAL A 84 6.84 1.78 8.98
N GLY A 85 7.37 1.58 10.19
CA GLY A 85 7.17 0.33 10.93
C GLY A 85 8.14 -0.81 10.59
N LEU A 86 9.23 -0.52 9.86
CA LEU A 86 10.35 -1.46 9.72
C LEU A 86 11.09 -1.57 11.06
N GLN A 87 11.22 -2.78 11.61
CA GLN A 87 11.95 -3.08 12.84
C GLN A 87 12.97 -4.19 12.61
#